data_AF-A0A502FC92-F1
#
_entry.id   AF-A0A502FC92-F1
#
_cell.length_a   1.000
_cell.length_b   1.000
_cell.length_c   1.000
_cell.angle_alpha   90.00
_cell.angle_beta   90.00
_cell.angle_gamma   90.00
#
_symmetry.space_group_name_H-M   'P 1'
#
loop_
_entity.id
_entity.type
_entity.pdbx_description
1 polymer ?
#
loop_
_entity_poly.entity_id
_entity_poly.type
_entity_poly.pdbx_seq_one_letter_code
_entity_poly.pdbx_strand_id
1 'polypeptide(L)'
;MENTFGSMSDEDLVASYRALRRERRDGYARWFLLIMELQVLHDVSILEAERLALSNKHRRSWVKKQINSHQRCRKYALAHIRYNGVASLIAREGETFNFKVRFRVWSEAE
;
A
#
# COMPACT_ATOMS: atom_id res chain seq x y z
N MET A 1 -30.56 5.27 1.37
CA MET A 1 -29.19 5.58 0.94
C MET A 1 -28.71 4.39 0.15
N GLU A 2 -28.81 4.45 -1.17
CA GLU A 2 -28.41 3.36 -2.06
C GLU A 2 -26.88 3.28 -2.13
N ASN A 3 -26.34 2.08 -1.90
CA ASN A 3 -24.93 1.77 -2.03
C ASN A 3 -24.49 2.05 -3.48
N THR A 4 -23.78 3.15 -3.70
CA THR A 4 -23.32 3.62 -5.03
C THR A 4 -22.31 2.67 -5.70
N PHE A 5 -21.91 1.58 -5.03
CA PHE A 5 -20.93 0.62 -5.51
C PHE A 5 -21.50 -0.79 -5.78
N GLY A 6 -22.82 -0.99 -5.65
CA GLY A 6 -23.43 -2.33 -5.74
C GLY A 6 -23.45 -2.99 -7.13
N SER A 7 -22.90 -2.36 -8.18
CA SER A 7 -22.97 -2.87 -9.57
C SER A 7 -21.72 -2.66 -10.43
N MET A 8 -20.60 -2.19 -9.86
CA MET A 8 -19.37 -2.00 -10.63
C MET A 8 -18.60 -3.31 -10.75
N SER A 9 -18.07 -3.60 -11.94
CA SER A 9 -17.12 -4.71 -12.11
C SER A 9 -15.79 -4.40 -11.42
N ASP A 10 -14.99 -5.42 -11.14
CA ASP A 10 -13.63 -5.25 -10.62
C ASP A 10 -12.76 -4.40 -11.56
N GLU A 11 -12.96 -4.52 -12.87
CA GLU A 11 -12.29 -3.69 -13.88
C GLU A 11 -12.65 -2.21 -13.74
N ASP A 12 -13.93 -1.90 -13.52
CA ASP A 12 -14.40 -0.52 -13.31
C ASP A 12 -13.85 0.06 -12.01
N LEU A 13 -13.79 -0.75 -10.94
CA LEU A 13 -13.20 -0.35 -9.67
C LEU A 13 -11.70 -0.04 -9.82
N VAL A 14 -10.94 -0.92 -10.48
CA VAL A 14 -9.52 -0.71 -10.76
C VAL A 14 -9.31 0.55 -11.60
N ALA A 15 -10.12 0.78 -12.63
CA ALA A 15 -10.06 1.98 -13.46
C ALA A 15 -10.34 3.25 -12.64
N SER A 16 -11.37 3.21 -11.78
CA SER A 16 -11.75 4.30 -10.88
C SER A 16 -10.63 4.65 -9.89
N TYR A 17 -10.06 3.65 -9.19
CA TYR A 17 -8.95 3.88 -8.27
C TYR A 17 -7.72 4.47 -8.98
N ARG A 18 -7.42 4.01 -10.20
CA ARG A 18 -6.33 4.54 -11.00
C ARG A 18 -6.56 6.00 -11.43
N ALA A 19 -7.77 6.35 -11.82
CA ALA A 19 -8.14 7.73 -12.16
C ALA A 19 -8.00 8.65 -10.95
N LEU A 20 -8.65 8.30 -9.83
CA LEU A 20 -8.57 9.05 -8.57
C LEU A 20 -7.12 9.21 -8.10
N ARG A 21 -6.29 8.18 -8.22
CA ARG A 21 -4.88 8.22 -7.80
C ARG A 21 -4.04 9.20 -8.62
N ARG A 22 -4.40 9.47 -9.88
CA ARG A 22 -3.72 10.47 -10.73
C ARG A 22 -4.06 11.90 -10.30
N GLU A 23 -5.28 12.13 -9.84
CA GLU A 23 -5.77 13.45 -9.43
C GLU A 23 -5.26 13.87 -8.04
N ARG A 24 -5.08 12.91 -7.14
CA ARG A 24 -4.65 13.19 -5.76
C ARG A 24 -3.18 13.62 -5.71
N ARG A 25 -2.92 14.69 -4.97
CA ARG A 25 -1.55 15.18 -4.68
C ARG A 25 -1.03 14.74 -3.31
N ASP A 26 -1.92 14.36 -2.39
CA ASP A 26 -1.52 13.93 -1.06
C ASP A 26 -0.97 12.50 -1.07
N GLY A 27 0.19 12.30 -0.44
CA GLY A 27 0.85 10.99 -0.43
C GLY A 27 0.00 9.89 0.22
N TYR A 28 -0.81 10.25 1.22
CA TYR A 28 -1.68 9.30 1.90
C TYR A 28 -2.77 8.74 0.99
N ALA A 29 -3.59 9.59 0.36
CA ALA A 29 -4.67 9.10 -0.52
C ALA A 29 -4.11 8.39 -1.74
N ARG A 30 -2.98 8.87 -2.29
CA ARG A 30 -2.30 8.17 -3.39
C ARG A 30 -1.85 6.76 -3.00
N TRP A 31 -1.34 6.59 -1.78
CA TRP A 31 -0.97 5.28 -1.24
C TRP A 31 -2.22 4.41 -1.03
N PHE A 32 -3.22 4.93 -0.34
CA PHE A 32 -4.47 4.21 -0.07
C PHE A 32 -5.15 3.72 -1.36
N LEU A 33 -5.29 4.58 -2.37
CA LEU A 33 -5.89 4.22 -3.65
C LEU A 33 -5.06 3.18 -4.41
N LEU A 34 -3.73 3.18 -4.28
CA LEU A 34 -2.89 2.13 -4.86
C LEU A 34 -3.14 0.79 -4.19
N ILE A 35 -3.32 0.77 -2.86
CA ILE A 35 -3.59 -0.46 -2.14
C ILE A 35 -4.95 -1.03 -2.52
N MET A 36 -5.98 -0.19 -2.61
CA MET A 36 -7.30 -0.62 -3.11
C MET A 36 -7.24 -1.13 -4.56
N GLU A 37 -6.50 -0.43 -5.44
CA GLU A 37 -6.26 -0.87 -6.83
C GLU A 37 -5.64 -2.28 -6.87
N LEU A 38 -4.61 -2.54 -6.07
CA LEU A 38 -3.92 -3.84 -6.04
C LEU A 38 -4.74 -4.92 -5.35
N GLN A 39 -5.57 -4.55 -4.36
CA GLN A 39 -6.45 -5.48 -3.66
C GLN A 39 -7.44 -6.10 -4.64
N VAL A 40 -8.15 -5.25 -5.41
CA VAL A 40 -9.13 -5.69 -6.39
C VAL A 40 -8.45 -6.40 -7.56
N LEU A 41 -7.35 -5.85 -8.09
CA LEU A 41 -6.67 -6.41 -9.25
C LEU A 41 -6.13 -7.82 -9.03
N HIS A 42 -5.73 -8.16 -7.80
CA HIS A 42 -5.10 -9.44 -7.48
C HIS A 42 -5.95 -10.34 -6.58
N ASP A 43 -7.12 -9.87 -6.14
CA ASP A 43 -7.97 -10.54 -5.14
C ASP A 43 -7.19 -10.99 -3.88
N VAL A 44 -6.45 -10.04 -3.30
CA VAL A 44 -5.55 -10.31 -2.15
C VAL A 44 -5.96 -9.54 -0.90
N SER A 45 -5.41 -9.93 0.24
CA SER A 45 -5.56 -9.17 1.48
C SER A 45 -4.89 -7.78 1.39
N ILE A 46 -5.29 -6.84 2.25
CA ILE A 46 -4.67 -5.50 2.35
C ILE A 46 -3.15 -5.61 2.56
N LEU A 47 -2.72 -6.51 3.47
CA LEU A 47 -1.30 -6.70 3.79
C LEU A 47 -0.51 -7.25 2.59
N GLU A 48 -1.12 -8.10 1.77
CA GLU A 48 -0.51 -8.60 0.53
C GLU A 48 -0.48 -7.53 -0.55
N ALA A 49 -1.53 -6.73 -0.72
CA ALA A 49 -1.51 -5.57 -1.60
C ALA A 49 -0.41 -4.57 -1.20
N GLU A 50 -0.20 -4.32 0.09
CA GLU A 50 0.92 -3.51 0.58
C GLU A 50 2.27 -4.15 0.26
N ARG A 51 2.39 -5.48 0.40
CA ARG A 51 3.60 -6.23 0.02
C ARG A 51 3.89 -6.13 -1.48
N LEU A 52 2.88 -6.28 -2.33
CA LEU A 52 2.97 -6.09 -3.78
C LEU A 52 3.35 -4.65 -4.11
N ALA A 53 2.77 -3.65 -3.44
CA ALA A 53 3.12 -2.25 -3.66
C ALA A 53 4.57 -1.94 -3.29
N LEU A 54 5.02 -2.41 -2.12
CA LEU A 54 6.38 -2.23 -1.61
C LEU A 54 7.40 -3.10 -2.33
N SER A 55 6.96 -4.05 -3.17
CA SER A 55 7.84 -4.84 -4.00
C SER A 55 8.65 -3.94 -4.97
N ASN A 56 8.00 -2.91 -5.50
CA ASN A 56 8.62 -1.95 -6.40
C ASN A 56 9.59 -1.02 -5.65
N LYS A 57 10.86 -1.00 -6.06
CA LYS A 57 11.92 -0.19 -5.43
C LYS A 57 11.61 1.31 -5.39
N HIS A 58 11.04 1.87 -6.46
CA HIS A 58 10.70 3.29 -6.54
C HIS A 58 9.58 3.65 -5.58
N ARG A 59 8.52 2.83 -5.52
CA ARG A 59 7.43 3.00 -4.56
C ARG A 59 7.94 2.91 -3.13
N ARG A 60 8.75 1.90 -2.83
CA ARG A 60 9.37 1.72 -1.50
C ARG A 60 10.21 2.93 -1.09
N SER A 61 11.06 3.45 -1.98
CA SER A 61 11.85 4.66 -1.71
C SER A 61 10.96 5.89 -1.46
N TRP A 62 9.91 6.05 -2.26
CA TRP A 62 8.96 7.14 -2.10
C TRP A 62 8.19 7.07 -0.77
N VAL A 63 7.64 5.90 -0.41
CA VAL A 63 6.94 5.73 0.88
C VAL A 63 7.90 5.94 2.04
N LYS A 64 9.14 5.43 1.95
CA LYS A 64 10.18 5.66 2.97
C LYS A 64 10.40 7.16 3.19
N LYS A 65 10.50 7.95 2.12
CA LYS A 65 10.60 9.41 2.23
C LYS A 65 9.37 9.99 2.94
N GLN A 66 8.17 9.62 2.52
CA GLN A 66 6.91 10.13 3.08
C GLN A 66 6.74 9.85 4.58
N ILE A 67 6.98 8.61 5.03
CA ILE A 67 6.81 8.22 6.44
C ILE A 67 7.82 8.89 7.38
N ASN A 68 9.02 9.20 6.86
CA ASN A 68 10.06 9.88 7.63
C ASN A 68 9.93 11.41 7.60
N SER A 69 9.25 12.00 6.60
CA SER A 69 9.08 13.46 6.48
C SER A 69 7.73 14.00 6.95
N HIS A 70 6.66 13.19 6.95
CA HIS A 70 5.31 13.65 7.26
C HIS A 70 4.71 12.96 8.48
N GLN A 71 4.28 13.77 9.47
CA GLN A 71 3.71 13.27 10.73
C GLN A 71 2.48 12.38 10.53
N ARG A 72 1.61 12.69 9.55
CA ARG A 72 0.45 11.85 9.22
C ARG A 72 0.89 10.46 8.75
N CYS A 73 1.83 10.38 7.81
CA CYS A 73 2.35 9.11 7.31
C CYS A 73 3.05 8.31 8.42
N ARG A 74 3.76 9.00 9.33
CA ARG A 74 4.36 8.40 10.52
C ARG A 74 3.35 7.73 11.44
N LYS A 75 2.20 8.37 11.71
CA LYS A 75 1.12 7.79 12.52
C LYS A 75 0.59 6.49 11.90
N TYR A 76 0.42 6.45 10.58
CA TYR A 76 0.00 5.23 9.88
C TYR A 76 1.06 4.14 9.90
N ALA A 77 2.35 4.47 9.74
CA ALA A 77 3.43 3.50 9.86
C ALA A 77 3.46 2.85 11.26
N LEU A 78 3.26 3.64 12.31
CA LEU A 78 3.14 3.13 13.68
C LEU A 78 1.90 2.25 13.86
N ALA A 79 0.75 2.67 13.32
CA ALA A 79 -0.48 1.87 13.36
C ALA A 79 -0.30 0.54 12.63
N HIS A 80 0.35 0.55 11.46
CA HIS A 80 0.68 -0.65 10.70
C HIS A 80 1.56 -1.61 11.51
N ILE A 81 2.59 -1.12 12.20
CA ILE A 81 3.41 -1.94 13.11
C ILE A 81 2.55 -2.54 14.22
N ARG A 82 1.70 -1.73 14.85
CA ARG A 82 0.83 -2.16 15.95
C ARG A 82 -0.16 -3.24 15.54
N TYR A 83 -0.81 -3.10 14.38
CA TYR A 83 -1.86 -4.02 13.94
C TYR A 83 -1.28 -5.32 13.36
N ASN A 84 -0.17 -5.24 12.64
CA ASN A 84 0.40 -6.41 11.97
C ASN A 84 1.47 -7.15 12.80
N GLY A 85 2.01 -6.51 13.85
CA GLY A 85 3.00 -7.11 14.74
C GLY A 85 4.19 -7.71 13.98
N VAL A 86 4.39 -9.03 14.11
CA VAL A 86 5.45 -9.78 13.43
C VAL A 86 5.31 -9.73 11.91
N ALA A 87 4.09 -9.69 11.38
CA ALA A 87 3.82 -9.61 9.95
C ALA A 87 4.04 -8.21 9.35
N SER A 88 4.36 -7.21 10.19
CA SER A 88 4.59 -5.84 9.72
C SER A 88 5.74 -5.77 8.71
N LEU A 89 5.43 -5.26 7.52
CA LEU A 89 6.35 -4.88 6.46
C LEU A 89 7.25 -3.70 6.82
N ILE A 90 6.93 -2.96 7.89
CA ILE A 90 7.65 -1.79 8.37
C ILE A 90 8.38 -2.12 9.67
N ALA A 91 9.62 -1.66 9.79
CA ALA A 91 10.42 -1.62 11.02
C ALA A 91 10.60 -0.16 11.47
N ARG A 92 10.59 0.06 12.78
CA ARG A 92 11.05 1.32 13.38
C ARG A 92 12.49 1.13 13.86
N GLU A 93 13.35 2.07 13.51
CA GLU A 93 14.77 2.13 13.88
C GLU A 93 15.03 3.51 14.51
N GLY A 94 14.95 3.56 15.85
CA GLY A 94 14.96 4.80 16.61
C GLY A 94 13.83 5.73 16.15
N GLU A 95 14.20 6.87 15.58
CA GLU A 95 13.27 7.88 15.08
C GLU A 95 12.91 7.73 13.60
N THR A 96 13.45 6.73 12.93
CA THR A 96 13.24 6.48 11.50
C THR A 96 12.48 5.18 11.24
N PHE A 97 11.96 5.05 10.01
CA PHE A 97 11.24 3.87 9.55
C PHE A 97 11.91 3.28 8.31
N ASN A 98 12.02 1.95 8.30
CA ASN A 98 12.56 1.13 7.22
C ASN A 98 11.60 0.00 6.86
N PHE A 99 11.85 -0.67 5.72
CA PHE A 99 11.02 -1.77 5.24
C PHE A 99 11.73 -3.10 5.42
N LYS A 100 10.99 -4.11 5.88
CA LYS A 100 11.46 -5.49 6.08
C LYS A 100 11.22 -6.39 4.85
N VAL A 101 10.78 -5.83 3.74
CA VAL A 101 10.40 -6.59 2.54
C VAL A 101 11.63 -7.26 1.95
N ARG A 102 11.77 -8.58 2.17
CA ARG A 102 12.76 -9.42 1.51
C ARG A 102 12.18 -9.91 0.20
N PHE A 103 12.91 -9.67 -0.88
CA PHE A 103 12.58 -10.21 -2.19
C PHE A 103 13.11 -11.64 -2.27
N ARG A 104 12.21 -12.62 -2.21
CA ARG A 104 12.45 -13.84 -2.99
C ARG A 104 11.92 -13.54 -4.38
N VAL A 105 12.81 -13.59 -5.36
CA VAL A 105 12.39 -13.81 -6.74
C VAL A 105 11.67 -15.15 -6.70
N TRP A 106 10.37 -15.16 -6.98
CA TRP A 106 9.68 -16.41 -7.28
C TRP A 106 10.26 -16.85 -8.63
N SER A 107 11.30 -17.67 -8.60
CA SER A 107 11.56 -18.53 -9.75
C SER A 107 10.46 -19.58 -9.70
N GLU A 108 9.57 -19.56 -10.68
CA GLU A 108 8.74 -20.72 -10.98
C GLU A 108 9.70 -21.90 -11.15
N ALA A 109 9.64 -22.82 -10.21
CA ALA A 109 10.24 -24.14 -10.37
C ALA A 109 9.25 -24.95 -11.20
N GLU A 110 9.70 -25.24 -12.42
CA GLU A 110 9.35 -26.37 -13.31
C GLU A 110 7.87 -26.66 -13.62
#